data_AF-A0AAJ1BQM0-F1
#
_entry.id   AF-A0AAJ1BQM0-F1
#
_cell.length_a   1.000
_cell.length_b   1.000
_cell.length_c   1.000
_cell.angle_alpha   90.00
_cell.angle_beta   90.00
_cell.angle_gamma   90.00
#
_symmetry.space_group_name_H-M   'P 1'
#
loop_
_entity.id
_entity.type
_entity.pdbx_description
1 polymer ?
#
loop_
_entity_poly.entity_id
_entity_poly.type
_entity_poly.pdbx_seq_one_letter_code
_entity_poly.pdbx_strand_id
1 'polypeptide(L)'
;LLIAAFVVLAVALVCSSADTLQNAVVASISRDLSNGSMQLGQARIATIAMMPIAIYLATTIDALSVFEIFLFADLLAAATVAPVLLTLWDRVSSKGALIGAVAGLLSVVAYGAWTADVSTGVDYIFHPTNEWGLANLDVFMSALVGSAVVTVAGSYAMPDEVA
;
A
#
# COMPACT_ATOMS: atom_id res chain seq x y z
N LEU A 1 -9.70 14.33 35.90
CA LEU A 1 -10.59 14.84 34.83
C LEU A 1 -9.86 14.92 33.49
N LEU A 2 -8.70 15.58 33.41
CA LEU A 2 -7.93 15.73 32.16
C LEU A 2 -7.46 14.39 31.57
N ILE A 3 -6.92 13.47 32.38
CA ILE A 3 -6.51 12.12 31.92
C ILE A 3 -7.69 11.35 31.33
N ALA A 4 -8.86 11.38 31.99
CA ALA A 4 -10.05 10.72 31.50
C ALA A 4 -10.52 11.31 30.16
N ALA A 5 -10.50 12.64 30.00
CA ALA A 5 -10.81 13.29 28.74
C ALA A 5 -9.83 12.91 27.62
N PHE A 6 -8.53 12.80 27.93
CA PHE A 6 -7.51 12.37 26.97
C PHE A 6 -7.71 10.92 26.51
N VAL A 7 -8.02 10.00 27.43
CA VAL A 7 -8.31 8.61 27.09
C VAL A 7 -9.55 8.50 26.21
N VAL A 8 -10.63 9.21 26.54
CA VAL A 8 -11.85 9.24 25.71
C VAL A 8 -11.54 9.79 24.32
N LEU A 9 -10.76 10.87 24.22
CA LEU A 9 -10.35 11.44 22.94
C LEU A 9 -9.52 10.45 22.12
N ALA A 10 -8.50 9.81 22.72
CA ALA A 10 -7.65 8.84 22.04
C ALA A 10 -8.46 7.65 21.50
N VAL A 11 -9.37 7.10 22.31
CA VAL A 11 -10.27 6.01 21.88
C VAL A 11 -11.17 6.48 20.74
N ALA A 12 -11.78 7.67 20.85
CA ALA A 12 -12.63 8.21 19.80
C ALA A 12 -11.89 8.40 18.46
N LEU A 13 -10.64 8.88 18.50
CA LEU A 13 -9.79 9.05 17.31
C LEU A 13 -9.43 7.71 16.66
N VAL A 14 -9.10 6.70 17.46
CA VAL A 14 -8.80 5.35 16.97
C VAL A 14 -10.05 4.72 16.36
N CYS A 15 -11.20 4.79 17.04
CA CYS A 15 -12.48 4.31 16.51
C CYS A 15 -12.84 4.97 15.17
N SER A 16 -12.72 6.31 15.07
CA SER A 16 -13.00 7.04 13.83
C SER A 16 -12.08 6.62 12.67
N SER A 17 -10.79 6.39 12.95
CA SER A 17 -9.83 5.95 11.93
C SER A 17 -10.15 4.53 11.46
N ALA A 18 -10.43 3.62 12.39
CA ALA A 18 -10.81 2.24 12.09
C ALA A 18 -12.11 2.18 11.27
N ASP A 19 -13.13 2.95 11.64
CA ASP A 19 -14.40 3.03 10.91
C ASP A 19 -14.19 3.56 9.47
N THR A 20 -13.32 4.56 9.31
CA THR A 20 -13.00 5.12 7.99
C THR A 20 -12.29 4.09 7.11
N LEU A 21 -11.29 3.38 7.65
CA LEU A 21 -10.57 2.34 6.93
C LEU A 21 -11.48 1.17 6.56
N GLN A 22 -12.32 0.71 7.49
CA GLN A 22 -13.23 -0.41 7.26
C GLN A 22 -14.23 -0.09 6.14
N ASN A 23 -14.78 1.12 6.14
CA ASN A 23 -15.68 1.57 5.07
C ASN A 23 -14.95 1.72 3.73
N ALA A 24 -13.70 2.20 3.72
CA ALA A 24 -12.90 2.30 2.51
C ALA A 24 -12.61 0.92 1.89
N VAL A 25 -12.20 -0.06 2.70
CA VAL A 25 -11.92 -1.43 2.23
C VAL A 25 -13.19 -2.07 1.66
N VAL A 26 -14.32 -1.95 2.35
CA VAL A 26 -15.60 -2.52 1.88
C VAL A 26 -16.07 -1.83 0.59
N ALA A 27 -15.85 -0.51 0.44
CA ALA A 27 -16.14 0.20 -0.78
C ALA A 27 -15.29 -0.30 -1.96
N SER A 28 -13.98 -0.49 -1.76
CA SER A 28 -13.10 -1.06 -2.79
C SER A 28 -13.49 -2.49 -3.16
N ILE A 29 -13.85 -3.35 -2.21
CA ILE A 29 -14.32 -4.71 -2.51
C ILE A 29 -15.64 -4.66 -3.29
N SER A 30 -16.62 -3.89 -2.81
CA SER A 30 -17.96 -3.83 -3.40
C SER A 30 -17.96 -3.24 -4.82
N ARG A 31 -17.20 -2.15 -5.01
CA ARG A 31 -17.21 -1.41 -6.27
C ARG A 31 -16.15 -1.90 -7.23
N ASP A 32 -14.90 -1.98 -6.77
CA ASP A 32 -13.75 -2.19 -7.65
C ASP A 32 -13.48 -3.69 -7.88
N LEU A 33 -13.76 -4.56 -6.90
CA LEU A 33 -13.53 -6.01 -7.02
C LEU A 33 -14.76 -6.80 -7.47
N SER A 34 -15.96 -6.39 -7.03
CA SER A 34 -17.23 -7.03 -7.39
C SER A 34 -17.90 -6.39 -8.61
N ASN A 35 -17.25 -5.46 -9.31
CA ASN A 35 -17.81 -4.69 -10.43
C ASN A 35 -19.19 -4.08 -10.12
N GLY A 36 -19.41 -3.64 -8.87
CA GLY A 36 -20.68 -3.06 -8.43
C GLY A 36 -21.86 -4.03 -8.29
N SER A 37 -21.64 -5.35 -8.42
CA SER A 37 -22.70 -6.36 -8.29
C SER A 37 -23.06 -6.70 -6.83
N MET A 38 -22.26 -6.22 -5.87
CA MET A 38 -22.51 -6.42 -4.45
C MET A 38 -23.67 -5.56 -3.97
N GLN A 39 -24.74 -6.21 -3.50
CA GLN A 39 -25.86 -5.53 -2.86
C GLN A 39 -25.45 -4.95 -1.50
N LEU A 40 -26.13 -3.87 -1.07
CA LEU A 40 -25.85 -3.19 0.20
C LEU A 40 -25.84 -4.15 1.41
N GLY A 41 -26.68 -5.20 1.39
CA GLY A 41 -26.69 -6.24 2.41
C GLY A 41 -25.37 -7.03 2.48
N GLN A 42 -24.79 -7.39 1.33
CA GLN A 42 -23.52 -8.11 1.26
C GLN A 42 -22.34 -7.23 1.71
N ALA A 43 -22.36 -5.93 1.36
CA ALA A 43 -21.36 -4.98 1.84
C ALA A 43 -21.35 -4.87 3.37
N ARG A 44 -22.53 -4.81 4.00
CA ARG A 44 -22.64 -4.79 5.47
C ARG A 44 -22.12 -6.07 6.12
N ILE A 45 -22.40 -7.23 5.51
CA ILE A 45 -21.88 -8.51 6.00
C ILE A 45 -20.34 -8.52 5.90
N ALA A 46 -19.76 -8.02 4.81
CA ALA A 46 -18.32 -7.89 4.66
C ALA A 46 -17.70 -6.97 5.73
N THR A 47 -18.35 -5.84 6.05
CA THR A 47 -17.96 -4.98 7.18
C THR A 47 -17.94 -5.77 8.48
N ILE A 48 -19.05 -6.42 8.85
CA ILE A 48 -19.15 -7.16 10.12
C ILE A 48 -18.14 -8.31 10.18
N ALA A 49 -17.93 -9.02 9.08
CA ALA A 49 -16.98 -10.14 8.99
C ALA A 49 -15.52 -9.70 9.16
N MET A 50 -15.18 -8.46 8.81
CA MET A 50 -13.84 -7.92 9.00
C MET A 50 -13.51 -7.66 10.48
N MET A 51 -14.50 -7.31 11.31
CA MET A 51 -14.29 -7.00 12.74
C MET A 51 -13.60 -8.13 13.53
N PRO A 52 -14.08 -9.39 13.51
CA PRO A 52 -13.43 -10.47 14.27
C PRO A 52 -12.01 -10.77 13.75
N ILE A 53 -11.77 -10.63 12.45
CA ILE A 53 -10.45 -10.82 11.84
C ILE A 53 -9.48 -9.74 12.35
N ALA A 54 -9.91 -8.48 12.32
CA ALA A 54 -9.12 -7.36 12.81
C ALA A 54 -8.80 -7.48 14.30
N ILE A 55 -9.77 -7.90 15.13
CA ILE A 55 -9.57 -8.15 16.57
C ILE A 55 -8.55 -9.26 16.77
N TYR A 56 -8.69 -10.39 16.06
CA TYR A 56 -7.78 -11.52 16.17
C TYR A 56 -6.32 -11.13 15.82
N LEU A 57 -6.14 -10.42 14.71
CA LEU A 57 -4.82 -9.92 14.30
C LEU A 57 -4.25 -8.93 15.33
N ALA A 58 -5.07 -7.99 15.82
CA ALA A 58 -4.64 -7.03 16.82
C ALA A 58 -4.20 -7.69 18.14
N THR A 59 -4.79 -8.83 18.52
CA THR A 59 -4.37 -9.58 19.72
C THR A 59 -3.15 -10.49 19.52
N THR A 60 -2.78 -10.78 18.26
CA THR A 60 -1.73 -11.75 17.93
C THR A 60 -0.43 -11.08 17.46
N ILE A 61 -0.51 -9.85 16.94
CA ILE A 61 0.62 -9.12 16.36
C ILE A 61 1.38 -8.35 17.45
N ASP A 62 2.70 -8.54 17.49
CA ASP A 62 3.61 -7.78 18.37
C ASP A 62 3.93 -6.38 17.81
N ALA A 63 4.37 -5.47 18.68
CA ALA A 63 4.65 -4.08 18.31
C ALA A 63 5.71 -3.92 17.19
N LEU A 64 6.72 -4.80 17.13
CA LEU A 64 7.72 -4.80 16.05
C LEU A 64 7.09 -5.17 14.70
N SER A 65 6.21 -6.17 14.68
CA SER A 65 5.48 -6.57 13.49
C SER A 65 4.51 -5.48 13.01
N VAL A 66 3.96 -4.66 13.93
CA VAL A 66 3.16 -3.49 13.53
C VAL A 66 4.01 -2.51 12.73
N PHE A 67 5.22 -2.18 13.21
CA PHE A 67 6.12 -1.27 12.49
C PHE A 67 6.49 -1.80 11.10
N GLU A 68 6.78 -3.09 10.97
CA GLU A 68 7.06 -3.73 9.68
C GLU A 68 5.87 -3.66 8.72
N ILE A 69 4.66 -3.90 9.20
CA ILE A 69 3.43 -3.76 8.39
C ILE A 69 3.25 -2.31 7.91
N PHE A 70 3.58 -1.31 8.74
CA PHE A 70 3.56 0.10 8.33
C PHE A 70 4.59 0.35 7.23
N LEU A 71 5.82 -0.13 7.38
CA LEU A 71 6.84 0.05 6.35
C LEU A 71 6.50 -0.69 5.05
N PHE A 72 5.88 -1.86 5.14
CA PHE A 72 5.35 -2.57 3.97
C PHE A 72 4.30 -1.75 3.23
N ALA A 73 3.33 -1.18 3.96
CA ALA A 73 2.32 -0.30 3.38
C ALA A 73 2.94 0.95 2.73
N ASP A 74 3.91 1.57 3.40
CA ASP A 74 4.64 2.72 2.86
C ASP A 74 5.47 2.36 1.62
N LEU A 75 5.95 1.12 1.50
CA LEU A 75 6.69 0.65 0.32
C LEU A 75 5.75 0.50 -0.88
N LEU A 76 4.57 -0.08 -0.67
CA LEU A 76 3.52 -0.14 -1.70
C LEU A 76 3.09 1.28 -2.12
N ALA A 77 2.99 2.21 -1.17
CA ALA A 77 2.71 3.61 -1.46
C ALA A 77 3.85 4.25 -2.26
N ALA A 78 5.12 4.02 -1.91
CA ALA A 78 6.27 4.53 -2.65
C ALA A 78 6.33 4.01 -4.10
N ALA A 79 5.95 2.76 -4.32
CA ALA A 79 5.87 2.17 -5.67
C ALA A 79 4.72 2.74 -6.51
N THR A 80 3.65 3.24 -5.89
CA THR A 80 2.42 3.67 -6.60
C THR A 80 2.26 5.19 -6.68
N VAL A 81 2.85 5.96 -5.76
CA VAL A 81 2.68 7.41 -5.68
C VAL A 81 3.16 8.13 -6.94
N ALA A 82 4.32 7.77 -7.47
CA ALA A 82 4.83 8.37 -8.69
C ALA A 82 3.94 8.05 -9.90
N PRO A 83 3.59 6.78 -10.19
CA PRO A 83 2.63 6.44 -11.23
C PRO A 83 1.30 7.22 -11.13
N VAL A 84 0.70 7.28 -9.93
CA VAL A 84 -0.59 7.95 -9.70
C VAL A 84 -0.51 9.46 -9.89
N LEU A 85 0.59 10.10 -9.49
CA LEU A 85 0.78 11.53 -9.73
C LEU A 85 1.12 11.84 -11.18
N LEU A 86 1.87 10.96 -11.84
CA LEU A 86 2.27 11.10 -13.24
C LEU A 86 1.07 10.98 -14.19
N THR A 87 0.05 10.19 -13.90
CA THR A 87 -1.17 10.11 -14.72
C THR A 87 -1.97 11.41 -14.76
N LEU A 88 -1.72 12.36 -13.85
CA LEU A 88 -2.27 13.72 -13.95
C LEU A 88 -1.66 14.52 -15.11
N TRP A 89 -0.58 14.04 -15.71
CA TRP A 89 0.04 14.62 -16.89
C TRP A 89 -0.48 13.94 -18.16
N ASP A 90 -0.95 14.74 -19.12
CA ASP A 90 -1.56 14.29 -20.38
C ASP A 90 -0.69 13.35 -21.24
N ARG A 91 0.61 13.24 -20.95
CA ARG A 91 1.54 12.37 -21.69
C ARG A 91 1.69 10.97 -21.08
N VAL A 92 1.09 10.72 -19.93
CA VAL A 92 1.26 9.47 -19.18
C VAL A 92 0.04 8.59 -19.41
N SER A 93 0.31 7.38 -19.91
CA SER A 93 -0.71 6.36 -20.16
C SER A 93 -1.07 5.61 -18.89
N SER A 94 -2.31 5.14 -18.79
CA SER A 94 -2.80 4.28 -17.71
C SER A 94 -2.04 2.95 -17.67
N LYS A 95 -1.74 2.38 -18.84
CA LYS A 95 -0.93 1.15 -18.97
C LYS A 95 0.50 1.36 -18.48
N GLY A 96 1.13 2.46 -18.87
CA GLY A 96 2.47 2.84 -18.41
C GLY A 96 2.52 3.06 -16.91
N ALA A 97 1.50 3.68 -16.32
CA ALA A 97 1.39 3.85 -14.87
C ALA A 97 1.28 2.50 -14.13
N LEU A 98 0.44 1.58 -14.61
CA LEU A 98 0.32 0.24 -14.02
C LEU A 98 1.64 -0.54 -14.11
N ILE A 99 2.28 -0.56 -15.28
CA ILE A 99 3.58 -1.22 -15.46
C ILE A 99 4.64 -0.58 -14.57
N GLY A 100 4.64 0.75 -14.43
CA GLY A 100 5.53 1.47 -13.53
C GLY A 100 5.30 1.09 -12.06
N ALA A 101 4.06 0.99 -11.59
CA ALA A 101 3.78 0.56 -10.22
C ALA A 101 4.33 -0.84 -9.92
N VAL A 102 4.12 -1.80 -10.83
CA VAL A 102 4.69 -3.16 -10.71
C VAL A 102 6.22 -3.12 -10.78
N ALA A 103 6.77 -2.31 -11.69
CA ALA A 103 8.21 -2.17 -11.83
C ALA A 103 8.88 -1.51 -10.63
N GLY A 104 8.18 -0.66 -9.86
CA GLY A 104 8.64 -0.15 -8.58
C GLY A 104 8.83 -1.25 -7.54
N LEU A 105 7.99 -2.28 -7.53
CA LEU A 105 8.22 -3.44 -6.65
C LEU A 105 9.34 -4.33 -7.19
N LEU A 106 9.42 -4.51 -8.51
CA LEU A 106 10.53 -5.27 -9.11
C LEU A 106 11.88 -4.58 -8.95
N SER A 107 11.93 -3.25 -8.89
CA SER A 107 13.18 -2.53 -8.64
C SER A 107 13.70 -2.73 -7.23
N VAL A 108 12.84 -2.99 -6.24
CA VAL A 108 13.25 -3.43 -4.90
C VAL A 108 13.95 -4.79 -4.96
N VAL A 109 13.38 -5.74 -5.72
CA VAL A 109 14.01 -7.05 -5.91
C VAL A 109 15.36 -6.90 -6.62
N ALA A 110 15.42 -6.05 -7.64
CA ALA A 110 16.66 -5.76 -8.36
C ALA A 110 17.70 -5.08 -7.46
N TYR A 111 17.28 -4.19 -6.57
CA TYR A 111 18.15 -3.55 -5.58
C TYR A 111 18.74 -4.60 -4.63
N GLY A 112 17.91 -5.46 -4.04
CA GLY A 112 18.39 -6.55 -3.18
C GLY A 112 19.31 -7.52 -3.92
N ALA A 113 19.00 -7.84 -5.18
CA ALA A 113 19.85 -8.69 -6.03
C ALA A 113 21.20 -8.06 -6.36
N TRP A 114 21.29 -6.73 -6.45
CA TRP A 114 22.56 -6.03 -6.61
C TRP A 114 23.35 -6.06 -5.30
N THR A 115 22.72 -5.73 -4.18
CA THR A 115 23.43 -5.55 -2.90
C THR A 115 23.83 -6.86 -2.25
N ALA A 116 23.03 -7.92 -2.42
CA ALA A 116 23.26 -9.23 -1.82
C ALA A 116 22.84 -10.36 -2.78
N ASP A 117 21.54 -10.65 -2.85
CA ASP A 117 20.97 -11.69 -3.70
C ASP A 117 19.46 -11.48 -3.95
N VAL A 118 18.89 -12.26 -4.86
CA VAL A 118 17.46 -12.16 -5.21
C VAL A 118 16.58 -12.51 -4.00
N SER A 119 17.00 -13.42 -3.13
CA SER A 119 16.24 -13.78 -1.93
C SER A 119 16.10 -12.59 -0.99
N THR A 120 17.18 -11.85 -0.74
CA THR A 120 17.15 -10.61 0.04
C THR A 120 16.26 -9.56 -0.62
N GLY A 121 16.27 -9.45 -1.96
CA GLY A 121 15.37 -8.54 -2.67
C GLY A 121 13.88 -8.87 -2.49
N VAL A 122 13.52 -10.16 -2.46
CA VAL A 122 12.15 -10.59 -2.16
C VAL A 122 11.83 -10.38 -0.68
N ASP A 123 12.78 -10.62 0.22
CA ASP A 123 12.60 -10.37 1.65
C ASP A 123 12.35 -8.89 1.94
N TYR A 124 13.07 -7.97 1.28
CA TYR A 124 12.84 -6.52 1.41
C TYR A 124 11.44 -6.06 0.99
N ILE A 125 10.71 -6.83 0.18
CA ILE A 125 9.31 -6.50 -0.12
C ILE A 125 8.46 -6.68 1.13
N PHE A 126 8.67 -7.72 1.93
CA PHE A 126 7.85 -8.02 3.10
C PHE A 126 8.42 -7.44 4.40
N HIS A 127 9.75 -7.34 4.49
CA HIS A 127 10.50 -6.81 5.61
C HIS A 127 11.48 -5.73 5.12
N PRO A 128 11.00 -4.50 4.81
CA PRO A 128 11.83 -3.39 4.35
C PRO A 128 12.66 -2.72 5.47
N THR A 129 13.25 -3.53 6.35
CA THR A 129 14.10 -3.11 7.47
C THR A 129 15.58 -3.36 7.16
N ASN A 130 16.44 -2.61 7.85
CA ASN A 130 17.89 -2.83 7.83
C ASN A 130 18.33 -3.74 9.00
N GLU A 131 19.62 -4.01 9.09
CA GLU A 131 20.22 -4.87 10.14
C GLU A 131 19.95 -4.36 11.58
N TRP A 132 19.61 -3.08 11.74
CA TRP A 132 19.26 -2.47 13.03
C TRP A 132 17.75 -2.45 13.31
N GLY A 133 16.93 -3.06 12.45
CA GLY A 133 15.46 -3.05 12.56
C GLY A 133 14.81 -1.71 12.23
N LEU A 134 15.54 -0.80 11.58
CA LEU A 134 15.05 0.50 11.14
C LEU A 134 14.66 0.47 9.66
N ALA A 135 13.90 1.45 9.19
CA ALA A 135 13.50 1.56 7.79
C ALA A 135 14.71 1.62 6.85
N ASN A 136 14.73 0.76 5.83
CA ASN A 136 15.76 0.76 4.79
C ASN A 136 15.40 1.76 3.69
N LEU A 137 15.80 3.03 3.84
CA LEU A 137 15.40 4.11 2.93
C LEU A 137 15.79 3.86 1.47
N ASP A 138 16.90 3.16 1.22
CA ASP A 138 17.35 2.86 -0.13
C ASP A 138 16.37 1.95 -0.88
N VAL A 139 15.72 1.03 -0.17
CA VAL A 139 14.65 0.18 -0.72
C VAL A 139 13.46 1.04 -1.18
N PHE A 140 13.01 2.00 -0.37
CA PHE A 140 11.92 2.92 -0.74
C PHE A 140 12.30 3.81 -1.92
N MET A 141 13.54 4.30 -1.94
CA MET A 141 14.04 5.11 -3.05
C MET A 141 14.12 4.29 -4.34
N SER A 142 14.54 3.02 -4.27
CA SER A 142 14.55 2.11 -5.41
C SER A 142 13.15 1.90 -5.98
N ALA A 143 12.13 1.77 -5.11
CA ALA A 143 10.74 1.62 -5.53
C ALA A 143 10.18 2.87 -6.20
N LEU A 144 10.45 4.04 -5.61
CA LEU A 144 9.99 5.32 -6.14
C LEU A 144 10.64 5.65 -7.49
N VAL A 145 11.96 5.50 -7.60
CA VAL A 145 12.69 5.80 -8.83
C VAL A 145 12.37 4.78 -9.92
N GLY A 146 12.34 3.49 -9.58
CA GLY A 146 11.99 2.42 -10.51
C GLY A 146 10.59 2.61 -11.10
N SER A 147 9.60 2.91 -10.24
CA SER A 147 8.24 3.17 -10.71
C SER A 147 8.14 4.41 -11.59
N ALA A 148 8.74 5.53 -11.18
CA ALA A 148 8.71 6.78 -11.96
C ALA A 148 9.34 6.62 -13.35
N VAL A 149 10.54 6.02 -13.43
CA VAL A 149 11.27 5.82 -14.69
C VAL A 149 10.47 4.93 -15.64
N VAL A 150 9.95 3.81 -15.14
CA VAL A 150 9.19 2.87 -15.96
C VAL A 150 7.82 3.43 -16.34
N THR A 151 7.16 4.23 -15.50
CA THR A 151 5.93 4.93 -15.89
C THR A 151 6.16 5.86 -17.08
N VAL A 152 7.22 6.66 -17.04
CA VAL A 152 7.55 7.60 -18.12
C VAL A 152 7.92 6.83 -19.39
N ALA A 153 8.85 5.87 -19.29
CA ALA A 153 9.30 5.07 -20.43
C ALA A 153 8.17 4.24 -21.05
N GLY A 154 7.37 3.58 -20.20
CA GLY A 154 6.22 2.78 -20.60
C GLY A 154 5.14 3.61 -21.28
N SER A 155 4.92 4.85 -20.84
CA SER A 155 3.96 5.74 -21.47
C SER A 155 4.37 6.21 -22.86
N TYR A 156 5.67 6.42 -23.08
CA TYR A 156 6.16 6.71 -24.44
C TYR A 156 6.16 5.48 -25.35
N ALA A 157 6.37 4.28 -24.80
CA ALA A 157 6.38 3.04 -25.57
C ALA A 157 4.98 2.51 -25.91
N MET A 158 4.01 2.74 -25.02
CA MET A 158 2.63 2.28 -25.13
C MET A 158 1.65 3.43 -24.84
N PRO A 159 1.59 4.46 -25.71
CA PRO A 159 0.63 5.54 -25.53
C PRO A 159 -0.80 4.98 -25.57
N ASP A 160 -1.66 5.51 -24.71
CA ASP A 160 -3.09 5.17 -24.77
C ASP A 160 -3.66 5.72 -26.09
N GLU A 161 -4.53 4.92 -26.74
CA GLU A 161 -5.25 5.40 -27.92
C GLU A 161 -6.09 6.61 -27.50
N VAL A 162 -5.92 7.73 -28.20
CA VAL A 162 -6.72 8.94 -27.99
C VAL A 162 -8.17 8.57 -28.31
N ALA A 163 -8.99 8.46 -27.26
CA ALA A 163 -10.43 8.22 -27.37
C ALA A 163 -11.15 9.47 -27.91
#